data_AF-A0A8S3JDE0-F1
#
_entry.id   AF-A0A8S3JDE0-F1
#
_cell.length_a   1.000
_cell.length_b   1.000
_cell.length_c   1.000
_cell.angle_alpha   90.00
_cell.angle_beta   90.00
_cell.angle_gamma   90.00
#
_symmetry.space_group_name_H-M   'P 1'
#
loop_
_entity.id
_entity.type
_entity.pdbx_description
1 polymer ?
#
loop_
_entity_poly.entity_id
_entity_poly.type
_entity_poly.pdbx_seq_one_letter_code
_entity_poly.pdbx_strand_id
1 'polypeptide(L)'
;RSTSLTQYDSTRQVWQCLFSPYKSGFHTLIIFAKQLSQINLFKNVIELGVTVHSRDFIKGKTLPMTFGKFSEYKCQIFSPLDGVLKRGTKVTIRCHIPHASSARISLDGVWLDEVTLYNEAFKQQINVPEREVIIYAKFMNKKMNKHYHGLIRYTVEK
;
A
#
# COMPACT_ATOMS: atom_id res chain seq x y z
N ARG A 1 16.35 2.11 4.97
CA ARG A 1 16.16 1.61 3.59
C ARG A 1 15.13 2.49 2.92
N SER A 2 15.30 2.87 1.65
CA SER A 2 14.24 3.56 0.91
C SER A 2 13.04 2.63 0.73
N THR A 3 11.85 3.20 0.69
CA THR A 3 10.61 2.46 0.41
C THR A 3 9.87 3.13 -0.73
N SER A 4 9.22 2.34 -1.57
CA SER A 4 8.35 2.81 -2.65
C SER A 4 6.98 2.16 -2.53
N LEU A 5 5.94 2.87 -2.94
CA LEU A 5 4.56 2.39 -2.99
C LEU A 5 3.97 2.80 -4.33
N THR A 6 3.39 1.83 -5.04
CA THR A 6 2.62 2.09 -6.26
C THR A 6 1.15 1.83 -5.96
N GLN A 7 0.32 2.85 -6.14
CA GLN A 7 -1.13 2.79 -5.91
C GLN A 7 -1.90 3.46 -7.04
N TYR A 8 -3.18 3.14 -7.19
CA TYR A 8 -4.01 3.70 -8.26
C TYR A 8 -4.97 4.74 -7.69
N ASP A 9 -4.90 5.96 -8.20
CA ASP A 9 -5.85 7.03 -7.89
C ASP A 9 -7.07 6.87 -8.81
N SER A 10 -8.17 6.35 -8.27
CA SER A 10 -9.38 6.08 -9.06
C SER A 10 -10.08 7.35 -9.53
N THR A 11 -9.98 8.43 -8.76
CA THR A 11 -10.57 9.74 -9.11
C THR A 11 -9.86 10.36 -10.30
N ARG A 12 -8.53 10.34 -10.30
CA ARG A 12 -7.71 10.89 -11.40
C ARG A 12 -7.42 9.90 -12.52
N GLN A 13 -7.72 8.62 -12.32
CA GLN A 13 -7.41 7.51 -13.22
C GLN A 13 -5.91 7.40 -13.57
N VAL A 14 -5.05 7.54 -12.55
CA VAL A 14 -3.60 7.48 -12.73
C VAL A 14 -2.93 6.59 -11.71
N TRP A 15 -1.81 5.97 -12.11
CA TRP A 15 -0.89 5.35 -11.17
C TRP A 15 -0.07 6.41 -10.44
N GLN A 16 -0.06 6.33 -9.12
CA GLN A 16 0.79 7.13 -8.25
C GLN A 16 1.98 6.28 -7.80
N CYS A 17 3.18 6.76 -8.10
CA CYS A 17 4.44 6.16 -7.65
C CYS A 17 4.98 7.02 -6.51
N LEU A 18 4.80 6.55 -5.29
CA LEU A 18 5.28 7.21 -4.08
C LEU A 18 6.65 6.66 -3.70
N PHE A 19 7.52 7.53 -3.21
CA PHE A 19 8.88 7.19 -2.83
C PHE A 19 9.26 7.90 -1.54
N SER A 20 9.85 7.17 -0.59
CA SER A 20 10.46 7.70 0.62
C SER A 20 11.98 7.50 0.56
N PRO A 21 12.76 8.55 0.28
CA PRO A 21 14.22 8.47 0.23
C PRO A 21 14.81 8.21 1.62
N TYR A 22 15.88 7.41 1.69
CA TYR A 22 16.62 7.17 2.94
C TYR A 22 17.79 8.14 3.16
N LYS A 23 18.16 8.90 2.13
CA LYS A 23 19.23 9.92 2.16
C LYS A 23 18.92 11.02 1.15
N SER A 24 19.48 12.20 1.39
CA SER A 24 19.53 13.28 0.40
C SER A 24 20.43 12.90 -0.78
N GLY A 25 20.30 13.65 -1.87
CA GLY A 25 21.06 13.47 -3.11
C GLY A 25 20.16 13.23 -4.31
N PHE A 26 20.78 12.85 -5.42
CA PHE A 26 20.09 12.52 -6.65
C PHE A 26 19.57 11.08 -6.61
N HIS A 27 18.29 10.91 -6.93
CA HIS A 27 17.62 9.63 -7.07
C HIS A 27 17.01 9.54 -8.46
N THR A 28 17.00 8.33 -9.03
CA THR A 28 16.40 8.07 -10.32
C THR A 28 15.17 7.19 -10.13
N LEU A 29 14.02 7.65 -10.62
CA LEU A 29 12.84 6.81 -10.81
C LEU A 29 12.84 6.27 -12.23
N ILE A 30 12.88 4.94 -12.35
CA ILE A 30 12.86 4.26 -13.65
C ILE A 30 11.54 3.51 -13.78
N ILE A 31 10.79 3.80 -14.84
CA ILE A 31 9.57 3.07 -15.20
C ILE A 31 9.94 2.09 -16.31
N PHE A 32 9.72 0.82 -16.04
CA PHE A 32 9.88 -0.25 -17.00
C PHE A 32 8.53 -0.61 -17.62
N ALA A 33 8.52 -0.87 -18.92
CA ALA A 33 7.36 -1.43 -19.60
C ALA A 33 7.77 -2.63 -20.45
N LYS A 34 6.81 -3.53 -20.64
CA LYS A 34 6.94 -4.71 -21.50
C LYS A 34 5.88 -4.62 -22.58
N GLN A 35 6.31 -4.73 -23.84
CA GLN A 35 5.38 -4.88 -24.94
C GLN A 35 4.79 -6.30 -24.90
N LEU A 36 3.46 -6.44 -25.04
CA LEU A 36 2.78 -7.74 -24.90
C LEU A 36 3.31 -8.80 -25.88
N SER A 37 3.79 -8.39 -27.06
CA SER A 37 4.36 -9.26 -28.07
C SER A 37 5.75 -9.80 -27.74
N GLN A 38 6.49 -9.19 -26.80
CA GLN A 38 7.84 -9.59 -26.44
C GLN A 38 7.83 -10.36 -25.12
N ILE A 39 8.19 -11.65 -25.16
CA ILE A 39 8.30 -12.47 -23.95
C ILE A 39 9.57 -12.07 -23.19
N ASN A 40 9.43 -11.81 -21.89
CA ASN A 40 10.50 -11.59 -20.92
C ASN A 40 11.47 -10.41 -21.11
N LEU A 41 11.16 -9.43 -21.94
CA LEU A 41 11.99 -8.20 -22.04
C LEU A 41 11.23 -6.97 -21.51
N PHE A 42 11.68 -6.45 -20.37
CA PHE A 42 11.28 -5.13 -19.89
C PHE A 42 12.26 -4.10 -20.45
N LYS A 43 11.75 -3.00 -21.01
CA LYS A 43 12.56 -1.86 -21.45
C LYS A 43 12.34 -0.70 -20.49
N ASN A 44 13.41 0.04 -20.20
CA ASN A 44 13.29 1.37 -19.60
C ASN A 44 12.54 2.25 -20.61
N VAL A 45 11.40 2.79 -20.21
CA VAL A 45 10.59 3.68 -21.06
C VAL A 45 10.57 5.11 -20.55
N ILE A 46 10.76 5.32 -19.25
CA ILE A 46 10.80 6.64 -18.63
C ILE A 46 11.82 6.63 -17.51
N GLU A 47 12.69 7.63 -17.51
CA GLU A 47 13.64 7.90 -16.45
C GLU A 47 13.44 9.32 -15.94
N LEU A 48 13.20 9.47 -14.64
CA LEU A 48 12.99 10.74 -13.98
C LEU A 48 14.03 10.93 -12.87
N GLY A 49 14.84 11.97 -13.01
CA GLY A 49 15.78 12.41 -11.98
C GLY A 49 15.09 13.28 -10.93
N VAL A 50 15.30 12.98 -9.65
CA VAL A 50 14.80 13.78 -8.54
C VAL A 50 15.93 14.06 -7.56
N THR A 51 16.20 15.34 -7.32
CA THR A 51 17.14 15.78 -6.29
C THR A 51 16.38 15.97 -4.98
N VAL A 52 16.76 15.22 -3.95
CA VAL A 52 16.21 15.32 -2.60
C VAL A 52 17.18 16.10 -1.72
N HIS A 53 16.75 17.24 -1.19
CA HIS A 53 17.58 18.02 -0.27
C HIS A 53 17.42 17.53 1.18
N SER A 54 18.43 17.80 2.02
CA SER A 54 18.43 17.37 3.43
C SER A 54 17.28 17.95 4.26
N ARG A 55 16.77 19.12 3.89
CA ARG A 55 15.60 19.75 4.53
C ARG A 55 14.27 19.06 4.20
N ASP A 56 14.20 18.40 3.05
CA ASP A 56 13.00 17.70 2.58
C ASP A 56 12.95 16.26 3.13
N PHE A 57 13.99 15.86 3.85
CA PHE A 57 14.18 14.51 4.36
C PHE A 57 13.53 14.35 5.73
N ILE A 58 12.49 13.52 5.78
CA ILE A 58 11.91 13.06 7.05
C ILE A 58 12.61 11.76 7.43
N LYS A 59 13.56 11.84 8.36
CA LYS A 59 14.25 10.67 8.92
C LYS A 59 13.23 9.65 9.41
N GLY A 60 13.43 8.39 9.02
CA GLY A 60 12.64 7.27 9.52
C GLY A 60 11.30 7.06 8.81
N LYS A 61 10.85 7.97 7.94
CA LYS A 61 9.60 7.79 7.22
C LYS A 61 9.71 6.63 6.23
N THR A 62 8.82 5.66 6.36
CA THR A 62 8.68 4.55 5.41
C THR A 62 7.26 4.52 4.87
N LEU A 63 7.05 3.82 3.75
CA LEU A 63 5.74 3.58 3.20
C LEU A 63 5.26 2.18 3.61
N PRO A 64 3.93 1.94 3.70
CA PRO A 64 3.40 0.63 3.99
C PRO A 64 3.81 -0.37 2.91
N MET A 65 4.04 -1.61 3.31
CA MET A 65 4.31 -2.68 2.35
C MET A 65 2.98 -3.14 1.74
N THR A 66 2.95 -3.32 0.42
CA THR A 66 1.78 -3.84 -0.28
C THR A 66 2.05 -5.22 -0.87
N PHE A 67 1.04 -6.08 -0.84
CA PHE A 67 1.10 -7.40 -1.49
C PHE A 67 0.61 -7.32 -2.94
N GLY A 68 0.90 -8.33 -3.77
CA GLY A 68 0.57 -8.29 -5.21
C GLY A 68 -0.89 -8.01 -5.54
N LYS A 69 -1.83 -8.49 -4.71
CA LYS A 69 -3.27 -8.23 -4.87
C LYS A 69 -3.62 -6.74 -4.73
N PHE A 70 -2.86 -5.96 -3.98
CA PHE A 70 -3.07 -4.52 -3.87
C PHE A 70 -2.95 -3.83 -5.23
N SER A 71 -1.88 -4.11 -5.98
CA SER A 71 -1.69 -3.54 -7.32
C SER A 71 -2.62 -4.18 -8.35
N GLU A 72 -2.85 -5.50 -8.28
CA GLU A 72 -3.78 -6.21 -9.19
C GLU A 72 -5.18 -5.59 -9.16
N TYR A 73 -5.68 -5.28 -7.97
CA TYR A 73 -7.01 -4.69 -7.76
C TYR A 73 -7.00 -3.16 -7.74
N LYS A 74 -5.91 -2.50 -8.13
CA LYS A 74 -5.83 -1.03 -8.20
C LYS A 74 -6.24 -0.34 -6.88
N CYS A 75 -5.80 -0.89 -5.76
CA CYS A 75 -6.10 -0.33 -4.44
C CYS A 75 -5.38 1.01 -4.21
N GLN A 76 -5.89 1.78 -3.25
CA GLN A 76 -5.32 3.07 -2.84
C GLN A 76 -5.33 3.22 -1.33
N ILE A 77 -4.22 3.69 -0.74
CA ILE A 77 -4.16 4.05 0.67
C ILE A 77 -4.43 5.55 0.80
N PHE A 78 -5.46 5.90 1.58
CA PHE A 78 -5.73 7.30 1.93
C PHE A 78 -5.03 7.69 3.23
N SER A 79 -5.06 6.82 4.24
CA SER A 79 -4.36 7.04 5.50
C SER A 79 -4.22 5.75 6.33
N PRO A 80 -3.19 5.63 7.17
CA PRO A 80 -1.96 6.42 7.15
C PRO A 80 -1.07 6.01 5.97
N LEU A 81 -0.26 6.94 5.47
CA LEU A 81 0.80 6.64 4.49
C LEU A 81 2.16 6.39 5.14
N ASP A 82 2.26 6.50 6.47
CA ASP A 82 3.45 6.04 7.19
C ASP A 82 3.37 4.53 7.36
N GLY A 83 4.43 3.83 6.93
CA GLY A 83 4.58 2.38 7.05
C GLY A 83 4.87 1.92 8.47
N VAL A 84 5.34 2.82 9.33
CA VAL A 84 5.59 2.57 10.75
C VAL A 84 4.50 3.25 11.59
N LEU A 85 3.79 2.46 12.38
CA LEU A 85 2.76 2.94 13.31
C LEU A 85 3.30 3.01 14.73
N LYS A 86 2.84 3.99 15.49
CA LYS A 86 3.23 4.14 16.90
C LYS A 86 2.38 3.23 17.79
N ARG A 87 3.05 2.32 18.51
CA ARG A 87 2.43 1.38 19.46
C ARG A 87 1.48 2.05 20.44
N GLY A 88 0.36 1.40 20.74
CA GLY A 88 -0.62 1.85 21.73
C GLY A 88 -1.43 3.09 21.33
N THR A 89 -1.14 3.70 20.18
CA THR A 89 -1.93 4.83 19.68
C THR A 89 -3.18 4.37 18.94
N LYS A 90 -4.16 5.26 18.82
CA LYS A 90 -5.32 5.06 17.96
C LYS A 90 -5.05 5.59 16.57
N VAL A 91 -5.28 4.76 15.55
CA VAL A 91 -5.13 5.16 14.15
C VAL A 91 -6.34 4.73 13.34
N THR A 92 -6.74 5.57 12.39
CA THR A 92 -7.81 5.26 11.44
C THR A 92 -7.20 4.88 10.10
N ILE A 93 -7.35 3.61 9.73
CA ILE A 93 -6.94 3.11 8.43
C ILE A 93 -8.07 3.39 7.45
N ARG A 94 -7.72 4.02 6.32
CA ARG A 94 -8.61 4.36 5.22
C ARG A 94 -7.96 3.96 3.91
N CYS A 95 -8.64 3.13 3.13
CA CYS A 95 -8.21 2.76 1.79
C CYS A 95 -9.40 2.50 0.87
N HIS A 96 -9.13 2.59 -0.43
CA HIS A 96 -10.02 2.17 -1.49
C HIS A 96 -9.61 0.77 -1.94
N ILE A 97 -10.56 -0.15 -1.97
CA ILE A 97 -10.37 -1.57 -2.32
C ILE A 97 -11.42 -1.97 -3.36
N PRO A 98 -11.14 -1.75 -4.65
CA PRO A 98 -12.08 -2.07 -5.72
C PRO A 98 -12.53 -3.52 -5.71
N HIS A 99 -13.82 -3.76 -6.00
CA HIS A 99 -14.41 -5.09 -6.17
C HIS A 99 -14.36 -6.02 -4.94
N ALA A 100 -13.95 -5.51 -3.77
CA ALA A 100 -13.99 -6.26 -2.53
C ALA A 100 -15.40 -6.22 -1.90
N SER A 101 -15.86 -7.38 -1.43
CA SER A 101 -17.12 -7.48 -0.67
C SER A 101 -16.94 -7.04 0.78
N SER A 102 -15.80 -7.40 1.36
CA SER A 102 -15.49 -7.18 2.76
C SER A 102 -13.99 -7.17 3.00
N ALA A 103 -13.60 -6.59 4.14
CA ALA A 103 -12.22 -6.51 4.59
C ALA A 103 -12.09 -6.87 6.06
N ARG A 104 -10.90 -7.31 6.46
CA ARG A 104 -10.53 -7.61 7.84
C ARG A 104 -9.15 -7.08 8.15
N ILE A 105 -8.93 -6.73 9.41
CA ILE A 105 -7.60 -6.42 9.93
C ILE A 105 -7.13 -7.57 10.81
N SER A 106 -5.86 -7.93 10.65
CA SER A 106 -5.12 -8.73 11.63
C SER A 106 -4.19 -7.81 12.43
N LEU A 107 -4.30 -7.88 13.76
CA LEU A 107 -3.43 -7.20 14.73
C LEU A 107 -2.57 -8.26 15.41
N ASP A 108 -1.28 -8.32 15.13
CA ASP A 108 -0.36 -9.34 15.66
C ASP A 108 -0.82 -10.80 15.48
N GLY A 109 -1.58 -11.07 14.42
CA GLY A 109 -2.18 -12.38 14.13
C GLY A 109 -3.62 -12.54 14.62
N VAL A 110 -4.13 -11.63 15.47
CA VAL A 110 -5.51 -11.65 15.96
C VAL A 110 -6.42 -10.95 14.96
N TRP A 111 -7.45 -11.66 14.50
CA TRP A 111 -8.40 -11.13 13.51
C TRP A 111 -9.48 -10.28 14.19
N LEU A 112 -9.66 -9.06 13.70
CA LEU A 112 -10.82 -8.24 14.04
C LEU A 112 -12.04 -8.68 13.24
N ASP A 113 -13.21 -8.16 13.61
CA ASP A 113 -14.47 -8.42 12.92
C ASP A 113 -14.42 -7.99 11.45
N GLU A 114 -15.18 -8.71 10.64
CA GLU A 114 -15.36 -8.42 9.22
C GLU A 114 -16.12 -7.11 9.02
N VAL A 115 -15.59 -6.28 8.11
CA VAL A 115 -16.21 -5.01 7.71
C VAL A 115 -16.68 -5.14 6.27
N THR A 116 -18.00 -5.06 6.06
CA THR A 116 -18.59 -4.93 4.72
C THR A 116 -18.20 -3.59 4.12
N LEU A 117 -17.75 -3.60 2.87
CA LEU A 117 -17.33 -2.37 2.19
C LEU A 117 -18.51 -1.70 1.50
N TYR A 118 -18.65 -0.39 1.74
CA TYR A 118 -19.59 0.47 1.03
C TYR A 118 -18.82 1.38 0.08
N ASN A 119 -19.25 1.45 -1.18
CA ASN A 119 -18.55 2.19 -2.24
C ASN A 119 -17.06 1.87 -2.31
N GLU A 120 -16.70 0.59 -2.13
CA GLU A 120 -15.31 0.10 -2.20
C GLU A 120 -14.37 0.76 -1.17
N ALA A 121 -14.90 1.50 -0.20
CA ALA A 121 -14.14 2.21 0.79
C ALA A 121 -14.05 1.41 2.09
N PHE A 122 -12.82 1.18 2.55
CA PHE A 122 -12.54 0.62 3.86
C PHE A 122 -12.16 1.74 4.82
N LYS A 123 -12.77 1.74 6.01
CA LYS A 123 -12.42 2.64 7.11
C LYS A 123 -12.60 1.92 8.44
N GLN A 124 -11.52 1.76 9.19
CA GLN A 124 -11.57 1.17 10.53
C GLN A 124 -10.55 1.85 11.44
N GLN A 125 -10.99 2.20 12.66
CA GLN A 125 -10.09 2.66 13.71
C GLN A 125 -9.60 1.46 14.52
N ILE A 126 -8.32 1.44 14.84
CA ILE A 126 -7.68 0.40 15.65
C ILE A 126 -6.81 1.03 16.73
N ASN A 127 -6.56 0.26 17.79
CA ASN A 127 -5.42 0.50 18.66
C ASN A 127 -4.22 -0.24 18.04
N VAL A 128 -3.12 0.47 17.81
CA VAL A 128 -1.92 -0.10 17.19
C VAL A 128 -1.32 -1.16 18.14
N PRO A 129 -1.11 -2.40 17.66
CA PRO A 129 -0.65 -3.52 18.49
C PRO A 129 0.87 -3.44 18.68
N GLU A 130 1.52 -4.53 19.07
CA GLU A 130 2.96 -4.53 19.42
C GLU A 130 3.87 -4.71 18.20
N ARG A 131 3.44 -5.48 17.19
CA ARG A 131 4.33 -5.93 16.09
C ARG A 131 3.89 -5.43 14.72
N GLU A 132 2.66 -5.72 14.32
CA GLU A 132 2.19 -5.45 12.97
C GLU A 132 0.68 -5.33 12.82
N VAL A 133 0.29 -4.65 11.75
CA VAL A 133 -1.09 -4.53 11.29
C VAL A 133 -1.16 -4.95 9.83
N ILE A 134 -2.02 -5.90 9.50
CA ILE A 134 -2.21 -6.37 8.12
C ILE A 134 -3.68 -6.24 7.72
N ILE A 135 -3.92 -5.60 6.59
CA ILE A 135 -5.25 -5.41 6.00
C ILE A 135 -5.44 -6.50 4.95
N TYR A 136 -6.57 -7.20 5.05
CA TYR A 136 -6.99 -8.22 4.10
C TYR A 136 -8.31 -7.83 3.47
N ALA A 137 -8.53 -8.28 2.24
CA ALA A 137 -9.83 -8.15 1.58
C ALA A 137 -10.28 -9.47 0.96
N LYS A 138 -11.60 -9.61 0.88
CA LYS A 138 -12.29 -10.68 0.19
C LYS A 138 -12.93 -10.09 -1.06
N PHE A 139 -12.61 -10.65 -2.22
CA PHE A 139 -13.07 -10.16 -3.52
C PHE A 139 -14.22 -11.03 -4.06
N MET A 140 -15.21 -10.39 -4.69
CA MET A 140 -16.30 -11.11 -5.34
C MET A 140 -15.83 -11.67 -6.68
N ASN A 141 -15.26 -12.86 -6.68
CA ASN A 141 -14.95 -13.59 -7.90
C ASN A 141 -15.57 -14.99 -7.85
N LYS A 142 -16.33 -15.36 -8.89
CA LYS A 142 -17.09 -16.61 -9.01
C LYS A 142 -16.27 -17.87 -8.71
N LYS A 143 -14.93 -17.84 -8.84
CA LYS A 143 -14.02 -18.97 -8.57
C LYS A 143 -13.27 -18.91 -7.23
N MET A 144 -13.25 -17.79 -6.52
CA MET A 144 -12.37 -17.57 -5.34
C MET A 144 -13.09 -16.99 -4.10
N ASN A 145 -14.41 -17.09 -4.05
CA ASN A 145 -15.30 -16.41 -3.08
C ASN A 145 -15.10 -16.72 -1.58
N LYS A 146 -14.04 -17.43 -1.16
CA LYS A 146 -13.84 -17.85 0.24
C LYS A 146 -12.55 -17.37 0.91
N HIS A 147 -11.57 -16.85 0.17
CA HIS A 147 -10.26 -16.53 0.75
C HIS A 147 -10.03 -15.03 0.91
N TYR A 148 -9.40 -14.69 2.03
CA TYR A 148 -8.86 -13.37 2.30
C TYR A 148 -7.48 -13.25 1.69
N HIS A 149 -7.23 -12.13 1.01
CA HIS A 149 -5.93 -11.79 0.46
C HIS A 149 -5.34 -10.62 1.22
N GLY A 150 -4.08 -10.75 1.66
CA GLY A 150 -3.35 -9.64 2.26
C GLY A 150 -3.17 -8.53 1.21
N LEU A 151 -3.34 -7.28 1.63
CA LEU A 151 -3.25 -6.11 0.77
C LEU A 151 -2.16 -5.14 1.24
N ILE A 152 -2.21 -4.77 2.52
CA ILE A 152 -1.33 -3.74 3.09
C ILE A 152 -0.79 -4.26 4.42
N ARG A 153 0.50 -4.04 4.68
CA ARG A 153 1.14 -4.34 5.96
C ARG A 153 1.85 -3.10 6.49
N TYR A 154 1.54 -2.78 7.73
CA TYR A 154 2.23 -1.79 8.53
C TYR A 154 3.09 -2.48 9.59
N THR A 155 4.27 -1.94 9.83
CA THR A 155 5.10 -2.32 10.98
C THR A 155 4.83 -1.41 12.15
N VAL A 156 5.07 -1.87 13.37
CA VAL A 156 4.95 -1.05 14.57
C VAL A 156 6.34 -0.67 15.09
N GLU A 157 6.48 0.59 15.52
CA GLU A 157 7.67 1.07 16.21
C GLU A 157 7.88 0.28 17.52
N LYS A 158 9.12 -0.17 17.74
CA LYS A 158 9.47 -0.97 18.91
C LYS A 158 9.61 -0.11 20.16
#